data_AF-A0A533UUZ2-F1
#
_entry.id   AF-A0A533UUZ2-F1
#
_cell.length_a   1.000
_cell.length_b   1.000
_cell.length_c   1.000
_cell.angle_alpha   90.00
_cell.angle_beta   90.00
_cell.angle_gamma   90.00
#
_symmetry.space_group_name_H-M   'P 1'
#
loop_
_entity.id
_entity.type
_entity.pdbx_description
1 polymer ?
#
loop_
_entity_poly.entity_id
_entity_poly.type
_entity_poly.pdbx_seq_one_letter_code
_entity_poly.pdbx_strand_id
1 'polypeptide(L)' 'MKCKVEKANPSGLISCPPNKSYTHRAIFLASLAKGKSTIRNVLLSRDTIATISACKAFGAEINVDG' A
#
# COMPACT_ATOMS: atom_id res chain seq x y z
N MET A 1 18.17 -12.05 -12.28
CA MET A 1 17.68 -10.92 -13.11
C MET A 1 18.90 -10.23 -13.70
N LYS A 2 18.97 -10.02 -15.03
CA LYS A 2 20.02 -9.18 -15.63
C LYS A 2 19.53 -7.73 -15.58
N CYS A 3 20.29 -6.85 -14.94
CA CYS A 3 20.03 -5.41 -14.86
C CYS A 3 21.15 -4.68 -15.59
N LYS A 4 20.81 -3.69 -16.43
CA LYS A 4 21.76 -2.83 -17.12
C LYS A 4 21.63 -1.42 -16.55
N VAL A 5 22.74 -0.83 -16.13
CA VAL A 5 22.80 0.53 -15.60
C VAL A 5 23.74 1.33 -16.49
N GLU A 6 23.24 2.39 -17.10
CA GLU A 6 24.00 3.29 -17.97
C GLU A 6 23.55 4.74 -17.75
N LYS A 7 24.42 5.70 -18.08
CA LYS A 7 24.09 7.11 -17.96
C LYS A 7 23.00 7.49 -18.97
N ALA A 8 21.96 8.17 -18.52
CA ALA A 8 20.85 8.63 -19.35
C ALA A 8 20.34 10.00 -18.87
N ASN A 9 19.58 10.70 -19.73
CA ASN A 9 18.89 11.96 -19.44
C ASN A 9 17.37 11.78 -19.62
N PRO A 10 16.67 11.08 -18.71
CA PRO A 10 15.24 10.83 -18.85
C PRO A 10 14.44 12.12 -18.73
N SER A 11 13.37 12.24 -19.53
CA SER A 11 12.40 13.34 -19.47
C SER A 11 10.98 12.80 -19.61
N GLY A 12 10.03 13.43 -18.92
CA GLY A 12 8.63 13.02 -18.91
C GLY A 12 7.94 13.35 -17.58
N LEU A 13 6.65 13.04 -17.51
CA LEU A 13 5.84 13.12 -16.29
C LEU A 13 5.44 11.71 -15.88
N ILE A 14 5.58 11.42 -14.58
CA ILE A 14 5.10 10.18 -13.98
C ILE A 14 4.31 10.50 -12.72
N SER A 15 3.34 9.66 -12.41
CA SER A 15 2.72 9.65 -11.08
C SER A 15 3.49 8.67 -10.21
N CYS A 16 4.03 9.15 -9.09
CA CYS A 16 4.65 8.28 -8.12
C CYS A 16 3.63 7.31 -7.53
N PRO A 17 4.02 6.07 -7.23
CA PRO A 17 3.19 5.17 -6.46
C PRO A 17 2.78 5.78 -5.11
N PRO A 18 1.66 5.34 -4.51
CA PRO A 18 1.24 5.85 -3.21
C PRO A 18 2.27 5.58 -2.11
N ASN A 19 2.26 6.40 -1.05
CA ASN A 19 3.25 6.28 0.02
C ASN A 19 3.04 5.01 0.85
N LYS A 20 4.12 4.22 0.98
CA LYS A 20 4.11 2.95 1.74
C LYS A 20 3.78 3.16 3.22
N SER A 21 4.45 4.08 3.91
CA SER A 21 4.25 4.35 5.33
C SER A 21 2.83 4.83 5.63
N TYR A 22 2.24 5.66 4.75
CA TYR A 22 0.86 6.09 4.90
C TYR A 22 -0.12 4.96 4.67
N THR A 23 0.18 4.07 3.71
CA THR A 23 -0.63 2.88 3.49
C THR A 23 -0.67 1.98 4.73
N HIS A 24 0.48 1.67 5.35
CA HIS A 24 0.52 0.93 6.61
C HIS A 24 -0.32 1.58 7.70
N ARG A 25 -0.10 2.89 7.93
CA ARG A 25 -0.81 3.64 8.98
C ARG A 25 -2.31 3.69 8.73
N ALA A 26 -2.73 3.91 7.49
CA ALA A 26 -4.14 3.93 7.12
C ALA A 26 -4.80 2.58 7.41
N ILE A 27 -4.16 1.46 7.04
CA ILE A 27 -4.66 0.10 7.33
C ILE A 27 -4.82 -0.12 8.83
N PHE A 28 -3.79 0.22 9.63
CA PHE A 28 -3.85 0.07 11.09
C PHE A 28 -4.95 0.91 11.73
N LEU A 29 -5.01 2.21 11.38
CA LEU A 29 -6.01 3.12 11.92
C LEU A 29 -7.42 2.68 11.54
N ALA A 30 -7.64 2.27 10.29
CA ALA A 30 -8.91 1.75 9.82
C ALA A 30 -9.33 0.46 10.56
N SER A 31 -8.37 -0.41 10.87
CA SER A 31 -8.62 -1.67 11.58
C SER A 31 -8.97 -1.46 13.06
N LEU A 32 -8.52 -0.35 13.66
CA LEU A 32 -8.80 0.00 15.06
C LEU A 32 -10.02 0.91 15.22
N ALA A 33 -10.41 1.62 14.15
CA ALA A 33 -11.54 2.52 14.17
C ALA A 33 -12.87 1.74 14.33
N LYS A 34 -13.84 2.38 14.98
CA LYS A 34 -15.22 1.84 15.04
C LYS A 34 -15.93 2.07 13.71
N GLY A 35 -16.66 1.07 13.24
CA GLY A 35 -17.46 1.16 12.01
C GLY A 35 -16.64 0.88 10.74
N LYS A 36 -17.08 1.43 9.61
CA LYS A 36 -16.49 1.17 8.29
C LYS A 36 -15.55 2.29 7.86
N SER A 37 -14.32 1.93 7.51
CA SER A 37 -13.34 2.82 6.88
C SER A 37 -13.19 2.52 5.40
N THR A 38 -12.90 3.53 4.59
CA THR A 38 -12.56 3.37 3.16
C THR A 38 -11.23 4.05 2.87
N ILE A 39 -10.24 3.29 2.41
CA ILE A 39 -8.91 3.79 2.06
C ILE A 39 -8.81 3.77 0.54
N ARG A 40 -8.48 4.93 -0.07
CA ARG A 40 -8.30 5.07 -1.52
C ARG A 40 -6.82 5.19 -1.86
N ASN A 41 -6.47 4.80 -3.08
CA ASN A 41 -5.12 4.90 -3.62
C ASN A 41 -4.08 4.20 -2.72
N VAL A 42 -4.40 2.98 -2.29
CA VAL A 42 -3.55 2.17 -1.41
C VAL A 42 -2.36 1.63 -2.21
N LEU A 43 -1.15 1.66 -1.64
CA LEU A 43 -0.02 0.96 -2.25
C LEU A 43 -0.16 -0.53 -1.98
N LEU A 44 -0.39 -1.35 -3.00
CA LEU A 44 -0.34 -2.81 -2.90
C LEU A 44 1.08 -3.30 -3.17
N SER A 45 1.79 -3.63 -2.11
CA SER A 45 3.15 -4.17 -2.12
C SER A 45 3.22 -5.36 -1.17
N ARG A 46 4.29 -6.15 -1.20
CA ARG A 46 4.47 -7.27 -0.26
C ARG A 46 4.34 -6.81 1.20
N ASP A 47 4.93 -5.67 1.54
CA ASP A 47 4.93 -5.11 2.90
C ASP A 47 3.51 -4.74 3.36
N THR A 48 2.75 -4.07 2.51
CA THR A 48 1.40 -3.59 2.83
C THR A 48 0.38 -4.72 2.78
N ILE A 49 0.55 -5.71 1.91
CA ILE A 49 -0.22 -6.96 1.92
C ILE A 49 0.02 -7.73 3.22
N ALA A 50 1.26 -7.83 3.68
CA ALA A 50 1.57 -8.45 4.97
C ALA A 50 0.89 -7.71 6.14
N THR A 51 0.76 -6.39 6.05
CA THR A 51 0.01 -5.60 7.04
C THR A 51 -1.49 -5.88 7.01
N ILE A 52 -2.09 -5.98 5.81
CA ILE A 52 -3.49 -6.40 5.66
C ILE A 52 -3.69 -7.78 6.28
N SER A 53 -2.82 -8.75 5.97
CA SER A 53 -2.87 -10.10 6.53
C SER A 53 -2.76 -10.11 8.05
N ALA A 54 -1.86 -9.30 8.62
CA ALA A 54 -1.72 -9.18 10.07
C ALA A 54 -2.99 -8.59 10.70
N CYS A 55 -3.53 -7.50 10.16
CA CYS A 55 -4.78 -6.91 10.65
C CYS A 55 -5.97 -7.88 10.56
N LYS A 56 -6.07 -8.64 9.46
CA LYS A 56 -7.07 -9.72 9.33
C LYS A 56 -6.90 -10.80 10.41
N ALA A 57 -5.67 -11.23 10.69
CA ALA A 57 -5.39 -12.20 11.73
C ALA A 57 -5.74 -11.68 13.14
N PHE A 58 -5.68 -10.36 13.36
CA PHE A 58 -6.16 -9.71 14.58
C PHE A 58 -7.68 -9.45 14.60
N GLY A 59 -8.42 -9.90 13.59
CA GLY A 59 -9.88 -9.84 13.55
C GLY A 59 -10.48 -8.68 12.74
N ALA A 60 -9.67 -7.89 12.03
CA ALA A 60 -10.18 -6.84 11.17
C ALA A 60 -10.78 -7.43 9.87
N GLU A 61 -12.00 -7.04 9.53
CA GLU A 61 -12.62 -7.37 8.24
C GLU A 61 -12.15 -6.38 7.17
N ILE A 62 -11.33 -6.86 6.23
CA ILE A 62 -10.74 -6.02 5.17
C ILE A 62 -11.02 -6.62 3.81
N ASN A 63 -11.75 -5.89 2.97
CA ASN A 63 -11.94 -6.21 1.55
C ASN A 63 -11.09 -5.28 0.70
N VAL A 64 -10.43 -5.85 -0.29
CA VAL A 64 -9.60 -5.11 -1.26
C VAL A 64 -10.29 -5.27 -2.60
N ASP A 65 -11.04 -4.24 -2.97
CA ASP A 65 -11.72 -4.16 -4.26
C ASP A 65 -10.87 -3.31 -5.20
N GLY A 66 -10.73 -3.76 -6.45
CA GLY A 66 -10.02 -3.07 -7.52
C GLY A 66 -10.96 -2.23 -8.37
#